data_AF-A0A2X3F129-F1
#
_entry.id   AF-A0A2X3F129-F1
#
_cell.length_a   1.000
_cell.length_b   1.000
_cell.length_c   1.000
_cell.angle_alpha   90.00
_cell.angle_beta   90.00
_cell.angle_gamma   90.00
#
_symmetry.space_group_name_H-M   'P 1'
#
loop_
_entity.id
_entity.type
_entity.pdbx_description
1 polymer ?
#
loop_
_entity_poly.entity_id
_entity_poly.type
_entity_poly.pdbx_seq_one_letter_code
_entity_poly.pdbx_strand_id
1 'polypeptide(L)'
;MRLIYTFLLALSLSFGAYAATAPDAKQITQELEQAKAAKPAQPETVEVLQSALNALEERKSSLERARQYQDVIDNFPKLFQSLRAQLNNLSEEPRQVPTGLTADALNQEILQVSSQLLESSRQAQQEQDRAREIADSLNQLPQQQTDARRQLNEVERRIGTQTGNNALAQAQNLALQAESARLKALVDELDLAQLSANNRQELSRARSELAQKQSEQLDAYLQALRNLQNSQRQREAEKALESTELLAENSENLPPDITAQFKVNRELSQALNQQAQRMDLVASQQRQATNQTLQVRQALNTLREQSQWLGSSNLLGEALRAQVARLPERPRPQQLDTEMAQLRVQRLRFEDLLSKQPQLRQIRQADGEPLTSEQNKILQAQLRTQNELLNSLLRGGDTLMLELTKLKVANGQLEDALKEINEATHRYLFWTSDVSPIGFSWPLEIVQDLRRLISLDTIKRTG
;
A
#
# COMPACT_ATOMS: atom_id res chain seq x y z
N MET A 1 26.50 62.70 -2.21
CA MET A 1 25.67 61.84 -3.09
C MET A 1 25.56 60.39 -2.61
N ARG A 2 26.64 59.64 -2.32
CA ARG A 2 26.53 58.22 -1.89
C ARG A 2 25.88 57.97 -0.51
N LEU A 3 26.01 58.90 0.45
CA LEU A 3 25.38 58.79 1.78
C LEU A 3 23.86 59.04 1.78
N ILE A 4 23.36 59.78 0.79
CA ILE A 4 21.93 60.07 0.65
C ILE A 4 21.18 58.84 0.10
N TYR A 5 21.80 58.10 -0.82
CA TYR A 5 21.23 56.85 -1.31
C TYR A 5 21.19 55.75 -0.25
N THR A 6 22.20 55.63 0.61
CA THR A 6 22.16 54.64 1.71
C THR A 6 21.13 55.01 2.78
N PHE A 7 20.91 56.31 3.03
CA PHE A 7 19.89 56.77 3.97
C PHE A 7 18.47 56.60 3.40
N LEU A 8 18.27 56.84 2.09
CA LEU A 8 16.99 56.58 1.41
C LEU A 8 16.68 55.08 1.28
N LEU A 9 17.69 54.22 1.09
CA LEU A 9 17.52 52.77 1.01
C LEU A 9 17.24 52.14 2.39
N ALA A 10 17.80 52.73 3.46
CA ALA A 10 17.46 52.39 4.85
C ALA A 10 16.08 52.93 5.25
N LEU A 11 15.66 54.11 4.75
CA LEU A 11 14.31 54.65 4.95
C LEU A 11 13.24 53.84 4.21
N SER A 12 13.55 53.26 3.04
CA SER A 12 12.62 52.39 2.31
C SER A 12 12.45 51.00 2.95
N LEU A 13 13.33 50.62 3.89
CA LEU A 13 13.20 49.39 4.68
C LEU A 13 12.56 49.63 6.06
N SER A 14 12.24 50.88 6.40
CA SER A 14 11.67 51.28 7.69
C SER A 14 10.34 52.04 7.59
N PHE A 15 9.79 52.18 6.38
CA PHE A 15 8.35 52.38 6.22
C PHE A 15 7.64 51.08 6.52
N GLY A 16 7.03 51.05 7.71
CA GLY A 16 6.39 49.89 8.29
C GLY A 16 5.53 49.14 7.28
N ALA A 17 5.65 47.82 7.34
CA ALA A 17 4.57 46.94 7.02
C ALA A 17 3.32 47.43 7.77
N TYR A 18 2.50 48.27 7.14
CA TYR A 18 1.06 48.23 7.35
C TYR A 18 0.57 46.92 6.73
N ALA A 19 1.02 45.80 7.31
CA ALA A 19 0.16 44.65 7.38
C ALA A 19 -1.07 45.19 8.12
N ALA A 20 -2.22 45.24 7.46
CA ALA A 20 -3.48 45.41 8.14
C ALA A 20 -3.50 44.31 9.22
N THR A 21 -3.20 44.70 10.46
CA THR A 21 -3.08 43.79 11.57
C THR A 21 -4.44 43.16 11.73
N ALA A 22 -4.52 41.85 11.58
CA ALA A 22 -5.77 41.14 11.77
C ALA A 22 -6.39 41.54 13.11
N PRO A 23 -7.71 41.71 13.18
CA PRO A 23 -8.37 42.16 14.39
C PRO A 23 -8.14 41.16 15.53
N ASP A 24 -8.01 41.66 16.75
CA ASP A 24 -7.77 40.80 17.91
C ASP A 24 -9.05 40.00 18.22
N ALA A 25 -8.94 38.66 18.15
CA ALA A 25 -10.05 37.77 18.44
C ALA A 25 -10.66 38.04 19.82
N LYS A 26 -9.85 38.45 20.82
CA LYS A 26 -10.36 38.78 22.16
C LYS A 26 -11.27 40.02 22.13
N GLN A 27 -10.94 41.02 21.32
CA GLN A 27 -11.76 42.22 21.15
C GLN A 27 -13.09 41.88 20.48
N ILE A 28 -13.07 41.10 19.39
CA ILE A 28 -14.28 40.64 18.69
C ILE A 28 -15.18 39.80 19.62
N THR A 29 -14.60 38.92 20.45
CA THR A 29 -15.40 38.16 21.43
C THR A 29 -16.06 39.04 22.49
N GLN A 30 -15.40 40.12 22.92
CA GLN A 30 -15.98 41.06 23.87
C GLN A 30 -17.13 41.85 23.24
N GLU A 31 -16.95 42.34 22.01
CA GLU A 31 -18.00 43.03 21.26
C GLU A 31 -19.20 42.12 20.96
N LEU A 32 -18.95 40.83 20.71
CA LEU A 32 -20.00 39.84 20.49
C LEU A 32 -20.87 39.66 21.74
N GLU A 33 -20.26 39.55 22.92
CA GLU A 33 -21.00 39.44 24.18
C GLU A 33 -21.76 40.73 24.51
N GLN A 34 -21.18 41.89 24.21
CA GLN A 34 -21.88 43.18 24.35
C GLN A 34 -23.08 43.30 23.40
N ALA A 35 -22.93 42.88 22.13
CA ALA A 35 -24.01 42.89 21.14
C ALA A 35 -25.15 41.93 21.51
N LYS A 36 -24.83 40.77 22.10
CA LYS A 36 -25.83 39.83 22.66
C LYS A 36 -26.58 40.40 23.86
N ALA A 37 -25.91 41.19 24.69
CA ALA A 37 -26.48 41.79 25.90
C ALA A 37 -27.22 43.12 25.64
N ALA A 38 -27.10 43.70 24.44
CA ALA A 38 -27.68 44.99 24.09
C ALA A 38 -29.22 44.99 24.06
N LYS A 39 -29.83 46.13 24.46
CA LYS A 39 -31.27 46.39 24.33
C LYS A 39 -31.47 47.71 23.57
N PRO A 40 -32.14 47.73 22.40
CA PRO A 40 -32.77 46.59 21.70
C PRO A 40 -31.75 45.57 21.16
N ALA A 41 -32.22 44.35 20.89
CA ALA A 41 -31.38 43.26 20.38
C ALA A 41 -30.79 43.60 19.01
N GLN A 42 -29.53 43.21 18.77
CA GLN A 42 -28.77 43.49 17.54
C GLN A 42 -28.36 42.20 16.82
N PRO A 43 -29.29 41.47 16.18
CA PRO A 43 -29.01 40.16 15.59
C PRO A 43 -27.99 40.24 14.44
N GLU A 44 -28.06 41.28 13.60
CA GLU A 44 -27.13 41.47 12.47
C GLU A 44 -25.68 41.69 12.95
N THR A 45 -25.49 42.49 14.00
CA THR A 45 -24.16 42.72 14.59
C THR A 45 -23.57 41.42 15.16
N VAL A 46 -24.41 40.59 15.80
CA VAL A 46 -24.01 39.29 16.34
C VAL A 46 -23.55 38.33 15.24
N GLU A 47 -24.30 38.23 14.13
CA GLU A 47 -23.95 37.37 12.99
C GLU A 47 -22.64 37.81 12.33
N VAL A 48 -22.46 39.12 12.13
CA VAL A 48 -21.24 39.68 11.53
C VAL A 48 -20.01 39.41 12.42
N LEU A 49 -20.12 39.59 13.74
CA LEU A 49 -19.02 39.30 14.67
C LEU A 49 -18.72 37.79 14.76
N GLN A 50 -19.73 36.92 14.65
CA GLN A 50 -19.53 35.47 14.57
C GLN A 50 -18.78 35.07 13.30
N SER A 51 -19.16 35.62 12.14
CA SER A 51 -18.44 35.35 10.89
C SER A 51 -16.99 35.85 10.92
N ALA A 52 -16.75 36.99 11.57
CA ALA A 52 -15.39 37.50 11.81
C ALA A 52 -14.54 36.52 12.64
N LEU A 53 -15.10 35.93 13.70
CA LEU A 53 -14.39 34.93 14.52
C LEU A 53 -14.09 33.65 13.74
N ASN A 54 -15.06 33.15 12.96
CA ASN A 54 -14.85 31.98 12.10
C ASN A 54 -13.73 32.25 11.07
N ALA A 55 -13.71 33.43 10.47
CA ALA A 55 -12.65 33.82 9.54
C ALA A 55 -11.27 33.84 10.21
N LEU A 56 -11.17 34.29 11.46
CA LEU A 56 -9.93 34.23 12.22
C LEU A 56 -9.50 32.81 12.58
N GLU A 57 -10.43 31.88 12.79
CA GLU A 57 -10.14 30.47 13.02
C GLU A 57 -9.62 29.78 11.75
N GLU A 58 -10.30 29.97 10.61
CA GLU A 58 -9.83 29.49 9.32
C GLU A 58 -8.45 30.05 8.94
N ARG A 59 -8.19 31.31 9.30
CA ARG A 59 -6.87 31.94 9.13
C ARG A 59 -5.80 31.19 9.93
N LYS A 60 -6.06 30.81 11.18
CA LYS A 60 -5.10 30.05 12.00
C LYS A 60 -4.79 28.71 11.35
N SER A 61 -5.81 27.97 10.92
CA SER A 61 -5.65 26.70 10.21
C SER A 61 -4.81 26.86 8.94
N SER A 62 -5.02 27.95 8.20
CA SER A 62 -4.24 28.24 6.98
C SER A 62 -2.77 28.55 7.29
N LEU A 63 -2.52 29.34 8.35
CA LEU A 63 -1.16 29.62 8.82
C LEU A 63 -0.44 28.36 9.32
N GLU A 64 -1.14 27.42 9.97
CA GLU A 64 -0.57 26.15 10.39
C GLU A 64 -0.17 25.28 9.20
N ARG A 65 -1.01 25.17 8.17
CA ARG A 65 -0.68 24.44 6.93
C ARG A 65 0.46 25.11 6.16
N ALA A 66 0.44 26.44 6.07
CA ALA A 66 1.54 27.22 5.49
C ALA A 66 2.87 26.92 6.19
N ARG A 67 2.90 26.87 7.54
CA ARG A 67 4.09 26.48 8.30
C ARG A 67 4.54 25.05 7.99
N GLN A 68 3.63 24.09 7.92
CA GLN A 68 3.97 22.71 7.55
C GLN A 68 4.61 22.63 6.16
N TYR A 69 4.09 23.38 5.18
CA TYR A 69 4.68 23.45 3.85
C TYR A 69 6.07 24.10 3.86
N GLN A 70 6.23 25.19 4.61
CA GLN A 70 7.52 25.86 4.79
C GLN A 70 8.54 24.94 5.45
N ASP A 71 8.16 24.22 6.51
CA ASP A 71 9.02 23.26 7.21
C ASP A 71 9.50 22.15 6.28
N VAL A 72 8.64 21.68 5.36
CA VAL A 72 9.05 20.72 4.33
C VAL A 72 10.06 21.34 3.38
N ILE A 73 9.85 22.57 2.90
CA ILE A 73 10.80 23.27 2.03
C ILE A 73 12.17 23.40 2.71
N ASP A 74 12.18 23.89 3.95
CA ASP A 74 13.42 24.20 4.68
C ASP A 74 14.19 22.93 5.06
N ASN A 75 13.49 21.85 5.41
CA ASN A 75 14.12 20.61 5.86
C ASN A 75 14.27 19.54 4.77
N PHE A 76 13.75 19.77 3.55
CA PHE A 76 13.77 18.80 2.48
C PHE A 76 15.16 18.19 2.22
N PRO A 77 16.26 18.97 2.06
CA PRO A 77 17.56 18.39 1.76
C PRO A 77 18.03 17.39 2.83
N LYS A 78 17.80 17.72 4.11
CA LYS A 78 18.19 16.87 5.24
C LYS A 78 17.35 15.60 5.31
N LEU A 79 16.03 15.75 5.17
CA LEU A 79 15.08 14.62 5.21
C LEU A 79 15.28 13.68 4.03
N PHE A 80 15.51 14.22 2.84
CA PHE A 80 15.73 13.41 1.65
C PHE A 80 17.08 12.68 1.69
N GLN A 81 18.14 13.35 2.17
CA GLN A 81 19.44 12.72 2.35
C GLN A 81 19.40 11.60 3.41
N SER A 82 18.68 11.80 4.52
CA SER A 82 18.53 10.75 5.54
C SER A 82 17.74 9.55 5.01
N LEU A 83 16.67 9.77 4.24
CA LEU A 83 15.92 8.70 3.59
C LEU A 83 16.78 7.94 2.57
N ARG A 84 17.55 8.64 1.75
CA ARG A 84 18.50 7.99 0.82
C ARG A 84 19.56 7.17 1.56
N ALA A 85 20.11 7.70 2.65
CA ALA A 85 21.07 6.96 3.46
C ALA A 85 20.43 5.70 4.06
N GLN A 86 19.19 5.76 4.55
CA GLN A 86 18.46 4.59 5.04
C GLN A 86 18.20 3.58 3.93
N LEU A 87 17.79 4.04 2.75
CA LEU A 87 17.60 3.19 1.57
C LEU A 87 18.89 2.48 1.14
N ASN A 88 20.03 3.16 1.20
CA ASN A 88 21.34 2.60 0.85
C ASN A 88 21.89 1.66 1.94
N ASN A 89 21.53 1.89 3.20
CA ASN A 89 21.96 1.08 4.33
C ASN A 89 21.11 -0.19 4.54
N LEU A 90 19.93 -0.27 3.90
CA LEU A 90 19.15 -1.49 3.88
C LEU A 90 19.92 -2.57 3.12
N SER A 91 20.28 -3.64 3.83
CA SER A 91 21.01 -4.78 3.24
C SER A 91 20.21 -5.41 2.10
N GLU A 92 20.83 -5.67 0.97
CA GLU A 92 20.18 -6.41 -0.12
C GLU A 92 19.93 -7.88 0.28
N GLU A 93 20.73 -8.41 1.21
CA GLU A 93 20.57 -9.78 1.70
C GLU A 93 19.50 -9.89 2.80
N PRO A 94 18.63 -10.91 2.74
CA PRO A 94 17.70 -11.22 3.80
C PRO A 94 18.42 -11.47 5.12
N ARG A 95 17.83 -10.97 6.22
CA ARG A 95 18.31 -11.26 7.56
C ARG A 95 18.40 -12.77 7.77
N GLN A 96 19.53 -13.25 8.29
CA GLN A 96 19.72 -14.68 8.55
C GLN A 96 19.00 -15.09 9.83
N VAL A 97 18.38 -16.28 9.80
CA VAL A 97 17.70 -16.85 10.96
C VAL A 97 18.73 -17.41 11.94
N PRO A 98 18.67 -17.04 13.24
CA PRO A 98 19.56 -17.61 14.25
C PRO A 98 19.45 -19.14 14.32
N THR A 99 20.59 -19.82 14.37
CA THR A 99 20.64 -21.28 14.54
C THR A 99 20.32 -21.66 15.98
N GLY A 100 19.45 -22.65 16.19
CA GLY A 100 19.17 -23.23 17.50
C GLY A 100 18.04 -22.58 18.30
N LEU A 101 17.17 -21.78 17.67
CA LEU A 101 15.96 -21.27 18.28
C LEU A 101 15.07 -22.43 18.78
N THR A 102 14.54 -22.29 19.99
CA THR A 102 13.49 -23.17 20.53
C THR A 102 12.17 -22.92 19.81
N ALA A 103 11.26 -23.89 19.81
CA ALA A 103 9.96 -23.77 19.15
C ALA A 103 9.16 -22.54 19.65
N ASP A 104 9.22 -22.24 20.95
CA ASP A 104 8.53 -21.09 21.53
C ASP A 104 9.17 -19.75 21.12
N ALA A 105 10.51 -19.66 21.13
CA ALA A 105 11.21 -18.47 20.68
C ALA A 105 10.95 -18.20 19.19
N LEU A 106 10.94 -19.26 18.37
CA LEU A 106 10.63 -19.18 16.95
C LEU A 106 9.19 -18.69 16.69
N ASN A 107 8.21 -19.19 17.46
CA ASN A 107 6.82 -18.72 17.38
C ASN A 107 6.70 -17.22 17.74
N GLN A 108 7.36 -16.78 18.82
CA GLN A 108 7.34 -15.38 19.22
C GLN A 108 7.96 -14.48 18.16
N GLU A 109 9.08 -14.90 17.57
CA GLU A 109 9.76 -14.14 16.53
C GLU A 109 8.91 -14.05 15.25
N ILE A 110 8.27 -15.16 14.82
CA ILE A 110 7.33 -15.15 13.69
C ILE A 110 6.20 -14.14 13.92
N LEU A 111 5.63 -14.08 15.13
CA LEU A 111 4.56 -13.13 15.46
C LEU A 111 5.05 -11.68 15.43
N GLN A 112 6.25 -11.42 15.97
CA GLN A 112 6.84 -10.08 15.98
C GLN A 112 7.19 -9.59 14.57
N VAL A 113 7.79 -10.43 13.75
CA VAL A 113 8.15 -10.08 12.36
C VAL A 113 6.87 -9.89 11.53
N SER A 114 5.86 -10.72 11.75
CA SER A 114 4.55 -10.57 11.09
C SER A 114 3.88 -9.24 11.42
N SER A 115 3.95 -8.76 12.67
CA SER A 115 3.35 -7.46 13.03
C SER A 115 4.14 -6.29 12.44
N GLN A 116 5.46 -6.36 12.43
CA GLN A 116 6.32 -5.37 11.77
C GLN A 116 6.06 -5.30 10.27
N LEU A 117 5.88 -6.45 9.61
CA LEU A 117 5.57 -6.55 8.19
C LEU A 117 4.24 -5.83 7.86
N LEU A 118 3.21 -6.05 8.68
CA LEU A 118 1.91 -5.40 8.51
C LEU A 118 2.01 -3.88 8.65
N GLU A 119 2.75 -3.39 9.65
CA GLU A 119 2.93 -1.95 9.85
C GLU A 119 3.72 -1.30 8.71
N SER A 120 4.81 -1.95 8.27
CA SER A 120 5.61 -1.47 7.13
C SER A 120 4.80 -1.41 5.84
N SER A 121 3.98 -2.45 5.58
CA SER A 121 3.08 -2.49 4.43
C SER A 121 2.01 -1.40 4.47
N ARG A 122 1.41 -1.17 5.65
CA ARG A 122 0.46 -0.08 5.88
C ARG A 122 1.10 1.28 5.64
N GLN A 123 2.31 1.50 6.14
CA GLN A 123 3.04 2.75 5.95
C GLN A 123 3.34 3.01 4.46
N ALA A 124 3.77 1.99 3.72
CA ALA A 124 3.98 2.09 2.28
C ALA A 124 2.71 2.53 1.55
N GLN A 125 1.56 1.93 1.89
CA GLN A 125 0.27 2.28 1.29
C GLN A 125 -0.15 3.72 1.63
N GLN A 126 -0.01 4.13 2.90
CA GLN A 126 -0.31 5.49 3.32
C GLN A 126 0.54 6.54 2.59
N GLU A 127 1.83 6.26 2.40
CA GLU A 127 2.70 7.18 1.66
C GLU A 127 2.33 7.22 0.16
N GLN A 128 1.94 6.11 -0.47
CA GLN A 128 1.42 6.14 -1.83
C GLN A 128 0.14 6.95 -1.97
N ASP A 129 -0.80 6.79 -1.03
CA ASP A 129 -2.05 7.54 -1.04
C ASP A 129 -1.80 9.04 -0.82
N ARG A 130 -0.86 9.40 0.07
CA ARG A 130 -0.38 10.79 0.21
C ARG A 130 0.20 11.34 -1.09
N ALA A 131 1.03 10.59 -1.81
CA ALA A 131 1.55 11.03 -3.10
C ALA A 131 0.43 11.29 -4.13
N ARG A 132 -0.62 10.46 -4.12
CA ARG A 132 -1.78 10.63 -5.00
C ARG A 132 -2.59 11.87 -4.62
N GLU A 133 -2.90 12.05 -3.34
CA GLU A 133 -3.61 13.23 -2.84
C GLU A 133 -2.87 14.53 -3.20
N ILE A 134 -1.54 14.55 -3.08
CA ILE A 134 -0.72 15.70 -3.49
C ILE A 134 -0.88 15.95 -5.00
N ALA A 135 -0.77 14.91 -5.83
CA ALA A 135 -0.93 15.03 -7.27
C ALA A 135 -2.34 15.52 -7.68
N ASP A 136 -3.38 15.03 -7.02
CA ASP A 136 -4.76 15.44 -7.26
C ASP A 136 -4.97 16.90 -6.83
N SER A 137 -4.40 17.32 -5.69
CA SER A 137 -4.47 18.69 -5.21
C SER A 137 -3.79 19.69 -6.16
N LEU A 138 -2.67 19.30 -6.77
CA LEU A 138 -1.94 20.12 -7.74
C LEU A 138 -2.79 20.52 -8.94
N ASN A 139 -3.74 19.69 -9.35
CA ASN A 139 -4.65 20.00 -10.46
C ASN A 139 -5.65 21.12 -10.11
N GLN A 140 -5.97 21.29 -8.83
CA GLN A 140 -6.97 22.28 -8.36
C GLN A 140 -6.33 23.59 -7.86
N LEU A 141 -5.05 23.55 -7.45
CA LEU A 141 -4.34 24.70 -6.88
C LEU A 141 -4.41 25.97 -7.75
N PRO A 142 -4.20 25.95 -9.09
CA PRO A 142 -4.20 27.18 -9.89
C PRO A 142 -5.54 27.92 -9.85
N GLN A 143 -6.65 27.17 -9.84
CA GLN A 143 -7.99 27.75 -9.74
C GLN A 143 -8.20 28.33 -8.33
N GLN A 144 -7.85 27.59 -7.29
CA GLN A 144 -7.98 28.04 -5.90
C GLN A 144 -7.16 29.31 -5.63
N GLN A 145 -5.92 29.38 -6.14
CA GLN A 145 -5.08 30.58 -6.03
C GLN A 145 -5.72 31.79 -6.73
N THR A 146 -6.26 31.58 -7.93
CA THR A 146 -6.90 32.65 -8.71
C THR A 146 -8.14 33.17 -7.98
N ASP A 147 -8.98 32.28 -7.47
CA ASP A 147 -10.22 32.62 -6.77
C ASP A 147 -9.91 33.32 -5.43
N ALA A 148 -8.97 32.80 -4.64
CA ALA A 148 -8.55 33.42 -3.37
C ALA A 148 -7.98 34.84 -3.59
N ARG A 149 -7.14 35.05 -4.61
CA ARG A 149 -6.59 36.38 -4.95
C ARG A 149 -7.68 37.34 -5.43
N ARG A 150 -8.66 36.86 -6.22
CA ARG A 150 -9.81 37.68 -6.65
C ARG A 150 -10.66 38.12 -5.47
N GLN A 151 -11.02 37.19 -4.58
CA GLN A 151 -11.78 37.48 -3.37
C GLN A 151 -11.03 38.46 -2.47
N LEU A 152 -9.71 38.27 -2.30
CA LEU A 152 -8.89 39.17 -1.50
C LEU A 152 -8.95 40.61 -2.03
N ASN A 153 -8.76 40.78 -3.34
CA ASN A 153 -8.84 42.10 -3.98
C ASN A 153 -10.23 42.75 -3.82
N GLU A 154 -11.30 41.96 -3.86
CA GLU A 154 -12.67 42.46 -3.65
C GLU A 154 -12.88 42.93 -2.21
N VAL A 155 -12.44 42.14 -1.22
CA VAL A 155 -12.54 42.50 0.20
C VAL A 155 -11.69 43.73 0.51
N GLU A 156 -10.46 43.82 -0.01
CA GLU A 156 -9.60 44.99 0.18
C GLU A 156 -10.20 46.27 -0.43
N ARG A 157 -10.84 46.16 -1.59
CA ARG A 157 -11.60 47.28 -2.17
C ARG A 157 -12.76 47.71 -1.27
N ARG A 158 -13.51 46.75 -0.71
CA ARG A 158 -14.64 47.05 0.19
C ARG A 158 -14.18 47.77 1.46
N ILE A 159 -13.07 47.33 2.06
CA ILE A 159 -12.44 47.99 3.23
C ILE A 159 -12.10 49.46 2.90
N GLY A 160 -11.58 49.74 1.71
CA GLY A 160 -11.26 51.11 1.28
C GLY A 160 -12.47 52.02 1.01
N THR A 161 -13.67 51.44 0.87
CA THR A 161 -14.91 52.17 0.54
C THR A 161 -15.91 52.26 1.71
N GLN A 162 -15.71 51.51 2.79
CA GLN A 162 -16.62 51.53 3.94
C GLN A 162 -16.36 52.76 4.83
N THR A 163 -17.33 53.67 4.85
CA THR A 163 -17.36 54.83 5.74
C THR A 163 -18.66 54.85 6.53
N GLY A 164 -18.61 54.44 7.79
CA GLY A 164 -19.74 54.44 8.72
C GLY A 164 -19.28 54.33 10.18
N ASN A 165 -19.91 55.09 11.08
CA ASN A 165 -19.49 55.22 12.49
C ASN A 165 -20.45 54.55 13.49
N ASN A 166 -21.40 53.72 13.05
CA ASN A 166 -22.31 53.00 13.95
C ASN A 166 -21.74 51.62 14.35
N ALA A 167 -22.29 51.01 15.41
CA ALA A 167 -21.83 49.73 15.94
C ALA A 167 -21.87 48.59 14.89
N LEU A 168 -22.88 48.59 14.02
CA LEU A 168 -22.97 47.64 12.91
C LEU A 168 -21.85 47.85 11.87
N ALA A 169 -21.54 49.10 11.49
CA ALA A 169 -20.43 49.38 10.58
C ALA A 169 -19.06 49.05 11.20
N GLN A 170 -18.90 49.21 12.52
CA GLN A 170 -17.71 48.76 13.23
C GLN A 170 -17.54 47.24 13.17
N ALA A 171 -18.60 46.48 13.46
CA ALA A 171 -18.62 45.03 13.32
C ALA A 171 -18.34 44.58 11.88
N GLN A 172 -18.94 45.23 10.89
CA GLN A 172 -18.71 44.95 9.46
C GLN A 172 -17.26 45.23 9.06
N ASN A 173 -16.66 46.32 9.54
CA ASN A 173 -15.25 46.61 9.30
C ASN A 173 -14.34 45.53 9.91
N LEU A 174 -14.62 45.09 11.14
CA LEU A 174 -13.88 43.99 11.78
C LEU A 174 -14.01 42.68 11.01
N ALA A 175 -15.20 42.35 10.52
CA ALA A 175 -15.44 41.17 9.71
C ALA A 175 -14.68 41.22 8.38
N LEU A 176 -14.68 42.36 7.67
CA LEU A 176 -13.90 42.51 6.44
C LEU A 176 -12.39 42.42 6.70
N GLN A 177 -11.89 43.00 7.81
CA GLN A 177 -10.48 42.89 8.18
C GLN A 177 -10.09 41.45 8.53
N ALA A 178 -10.94 40.72 9.26
CA ALA A 178 -10.75 39.31 9.56
C ALA A 178 -10.73 38.47 8.28
N GLU A 179 -11.66 38.73 7.35
CA GLU A 179 -11.76 38.04 6.07
C GLU A 179 -10.56 38.35 5.15
N SER A 180 -10.12 39.60 5.08
CA SER A 180 -8.89 39.97 4.35
C SER A 180 -7.67 39.23 4.92
N ALA A 181 -7.55 39.17 6.24
CA ALA A 181 -6.44 38.47 6.89
C ALA A 181 -6.49 36.95 6.68
N ARG A 182 -7.70 36.37 6.62
CA ARG A 182 -7.94 34.96 6.27
C ARG A 182 -7.54 34.66 4.84
N LEU A 183 -8.02 35.45 3.88
CA LEU A 183 -7.71 35.29 2.47
C LEU A 183 -6.22 35.50 2.17
N LYS A 184 -5.54 36.44 2.84
CA LYS A 184 -4.08 36.57 2.76
C LYS A 184 -3.38 35.29 3.21
N ALA A 185 -3.73 34.77 4.38
CA ALA A 185 -3.14 33.52 4.87
C ALA A 185 -3.45 32.33 3.96
N LEU A 186 -4.63 32.29 3.33
CA LEU A 186 -4.99 31.25 2.36
C LEU A 186 -4.17 31.37 1.07
N VAL A 187 -3.96 32.58 0.54
CA VAL A 187 -3.09 32.79 -0.64
C VAL A 187 -1.66 32.34 -0.33
N ASP A 188 -1.11 32.74 0.82
CA ASP A 188 0.23 32.32 1.27
C ASP A 188 0.31 30.80 1.44
N GLU A 189 -0.72 30.18 2.03
CA GLU A 189 -0.83 28.72 2.15
C GLU A 189 -0.77 28.05 0.78
N LEU A 190 -1.57 28.49 -0.19
CA LEU A 190 -1.68 27.88 -1.52
C LEU A 190 -0.39 28.04 -2.33
N ASP A 191 0.26 29.21 -2.24
CA ASP A 191 1.57 29.46 -2.86
C ASP A 191 2.63 28.51 -2.28
N LEU A 192 2.68 28.37 -0.95
CA LEU A 192 3.58 27.41 -0.29
C LEU A 192 3.22 25.95 -0.59
N ALA A 193 1.94 25.63 -0.74
CA ALA A 193 1.49 24.31 -1.14
C ALA A 193 2.05 23.93 -2.52
N GLN A 194 2.02 24.87 -3.47
CA GLN A 194 2.56 24.69 -4.81
C GLN A 194 4.09 24.56 -4.78
N LEU A 195 4.79 25.45 -4.07
CA LEU A 195 6.26 25.42 -3.98
C LEU A 195 6.78 24.15 -3.30
N SER A 196 6.08 23.67 -2.27
CA SER A 196 6.44 22.45 -1.54
C SER A 196 5.99 21.16 -2.22
N ALA A 197 5.14 21.22 -3.25
CA ALA A 197 4.46 20.05 -3.80
C ALA A 197 5.44 18.98 -4.30
N ASN A 198 6.46 19.39 -5.07
CA ASN A 198 7.48 18.47 -5.57
C ASN A 198 8.26 17.83 -4.40
N ASN A 199 8.75 18.64 -3.46
CA ASN A 199 9.45 18.13 -2.27
C ASN A 199 8.61 17.12 -1.47
N ARG A 200 7.31 17.42 -1.26
CA ARG A 200 6.39 16.51 -0.58
C ARG A 200 6.19 15.20 -1.35
N GLN A 201 6.06 15.28 -2.67
CA GLN A 201 5.89 14.12 -3.54
C GLN A 201 7.15 13.24 -3.55
N GLU A 202 8.35 13.83 -3.66
CA GLU A 202 9.61 13.09 -3.61
C GLU A 202 9.85 12.44 -2.24
N LEU A 203 9.55 13.14 -1.14
CA LEU A 203 9.64 12.55 0.20
C LEU A 203 8.67 11.38 0.38
N SER A 204 7.43 11.52 -0.08
CA SER A 204 6.43 10.46 -0.02
C SER A 204 6.82 9.25 -0.88
N ARG A 205 7.34 9.47 -2.10
CA ARG A 205 7.91 8.41 -2.95
C ARG A 205 9.07 7.69 -2.26
N ALA A 206 10.05 8.42 -1.72
CA ALA A 206 11.20 7.85 -1.03
C ALA A 206 10.80 7.08 0.24
N ARG A 207 9.83 7.58 1.01
CA ARG A 207 9.30 6.88 2.19
C ARG A 207 8.53 5.60 1.81
N SER A 208 7.73 5.65 0.75
CA SER A 208 7.07 4.47 0.21
C SER A 208 8.08 3.43 -0.24
N GLU A 209 9.13 3.82 -0.96
CA GLU A 209 10.20 2.90 -1.38
C GLU A 209 10.91 2.27 -0.17
N LEU A 210 11.21 3.08 0.85
CA LEU A 210 11.84 2.60 2.08
C LEU A 210 10.97 1.55 2.78
N ALA A 211 9.69 1.87 2.98
CA ALA A 211 8.74 0.97 3.63
C ALA A 211 8.48 -0.30 2.80
N GLN A 212 8.53 -0.22 1.48
CA GLN A 212 8.46 -1.38 0.58
C GLN A 212 9.67 -2.29 0.75
N LYS A 213 10.90 -1.75 0.67
CA LYS A 213 12.12 -2.56 0.87
C LYS A 213 12.19 -3.19 2.26
N GLN A 214 11.77 -2.46 3.29
CA GLN A 214 11.64 -3.00 4.64
C GLN A 214 10.63 -4.15 4.71
N SER A 215 9.47 -3.99 4.06
CA SER A 215 8.47 -5.05 3.95
C SER A 215 9.01 -6.29 3.23
N GLU A 216 9.77 -6.11 2.14
CA GLU A 216 10.39 -7.22 1.40
C GLU A 216 11.40 -7.99 2.27
N GLN A 217 12.24 -7.29 3.03
CA GLN A 217 13.18 -7.91 3.97
C GLN A 217 12.48 -8.67 5.09
N LEU A 218 11.45 -8.05 5.70
CA LEU A 218 10.68 -8.67 6.77
C LEU A 218 9.93 -9.91 6.28
N ASP A 219 9.38 -9.87 5.06
CA ASP A 219 8.72 -11.02 4.45
C ASP A 219 9.72 -12.16 4.15
N ALA A 220 10.89 -11.84 3.58
CA ALA A 220 11.94 -12.82 3.36
C ALA A 220 12.41 -13.46 4.67
N TYR A 221 12.57 -12.66 5.72
CA TYR A 221 12.93 -13.16 7.05
C TYR A 221 11.83 -14.03 7.66
N LEU A 222 10.58 -13.61 7.56
CA LEU A 222 9.41 -14.37 8.02
C LEU A 222 9.33 -15.73 7.33
N GLN A 223 9.63 -15.80 6.04
CA GLN A 223 9.68 -17.06 5.30
C GLN A 223 10.80 -17.96 5.79
N ALA A 224 11.99 -17.42 6.00
CA ALA A 224 13.10 -18.19 6.53
C ALA A 224 12.77 -18.78 7.92
N LEU A 225 12.10 -18.01 8.79
CA LEU A 225 11.62 -18.48 10.10
C LEU A 225 10.56 -19.59 9.96
N ARG A 226 9.59 -19.43 9.06
CA ARG A 226 8.57 -20.44 8.78
C ARG A 226 9.18 -21.73 8.23
N ASN A 227 10.17 -21.63 7.34
CA ASN A 227 10.89 -22.78 6.81
C ASN A 227 11.66 -23.52 7.90
N LEU A 228 12.33 -22.78 8.80
CA LEU A 228 12.97 -23.37 9.96
C LEU A 228 11.95 -24.12 10.83
N GLN A 229 10.81 -23.49 11.13
CA GLN A 229 9.75 -24.09 11.94
C GLN A 229 9.21 -25.38 11.31
N ASN A 230 8.99 -25.37 10.00
CA ASN A 230 8.54 -26.54 9.26
C ASN A 230 9.59 -27.67 9.33
N SER A 231 10.88 -27.33 9.13
CA SER A 231 11.96 -28.32 9.21
C SER A 231 12.13 -28.93 10.60
N GLN A 232 11.92 -28.14 11.67
CA GLN A 232 11.95 -28.65 13.04
C GLN A 232 10.81 -29.63 13.28
N ARG A 233 9.58 -29.25 12.92
CA ARG A 233 8.40 -30.11 13.05
C ARG A 233 8.51 -31.40 12.25
N GLN A 234 9.06 -31.34 11.04
CA GLN A 234 9.28 -32.51 10.21
C GLN A 234 10.27 -33.48 10.88
N ARG A 235 11.41 -32.99 11.36
CA ARG A 235 12.41 -33.82 12.05
C ARG A 235 11.87 -34.42 13.34
N GLU A 236 11.05 -33.68 14.08
CA GLU A 236 10.38 -34.19 15.29
C GLU A 236 9.41 -35.33 14.94
N ALA A 237 8.60 -35.15 13.90
CA ALA A 237 7.71 -36.20 13.40
C ALA A 237 8.47 -37.44 12.92
N GLU A 238 9.52 -37.27 12.10
CA GLU A 238 10.32 -38.38 11.59
C GLU A 238 11.00 -39.17 12.72
N LYS A 239 11.58 -38.49 13.72
CA LYS A 239 12.15 -39.16 14.90
C LYS A 239 11.12 -39.90 15.71
N ALA A 240 9.92 -39.33 15.87
CA ALA A 240 8.82 -40.00 16.56
C ALA A 240 8.42 -41.28 15.82
N LEU A 241 8.28 -41.23 14.49
CA LEU A 241 7.98 -42.40 13.66
C LEU A 241 9.08 -43.47 13.75
N GLU A 242 10.33 -43.09 13.52
CA GLU A 242 11.49 -44.00 13.59
C GLU A 242 11.58 -44.69 14.96
N SER A 243 11.38 -43.94 16.04
CA SER A 243 11.37 -44.52 17.39
C SER A 243 10.26 -45.56 17.57
N THR A 244 9.08 -45.33 17.00
CA THR A 244 7.97 -46.29 17.07
C THR A 244 8.18 -47.50 16.15
N GLU A 245 8.83 -47.32 15.00
CA GLU A 245 9.15 -48.41 14.06
C GLU A 245 10.24 -49.33 14.64
N LEU A 246 11.28 -48.77 15.27
CA LEU A 246 12.29 -49.56 15.97
C LEU A 246 11.70 -50.39 17.12
N LEU A 247 10.73 -49.83 17.86
CA LEU A 247 10.02 -50.59 18.90
C LEU A 247 9.20 -51.75 18.29
N ALA A 248 8.68 -51.57 17.08
CA ALA A 248 7.96 -52.62 16.35
C ALA A 248 8.88 -53.71 15.82
N GLU A 249 10.05 -53.37 15.26
CA GLU A 249 11.04 -54.34 14.78
C GLU A 249 11.55 -55.26 15.90
N ASN A 250 11.65 -54.73 17.13
CA ASN A 250 12.05 -55.49 18.30
C ASN A 250 10.92 -56.33 18.93
N SER A 251 9.71 -56.27 18.39
CA SER A 251 8.53 -56.97 18.93
C SER A 251 8.09 -58.12 18.02
N GLU A 252 7.90 -59.32 18.58
CA GLU A 252 7.39 -60.48 17.84
C GLU A 252 5.85 -60.42 17.73
N ASN A 253 5.32 -60.74 16.53
CA ASN A 253 3.88 -60.85 16.23
C ASN A 253 3.02 -59.63 16.62
N LEU A 254 3.16 -58.54 15.85
CA LEU A 254 2.27 -57.38 15.95
C LEU A 254 0.89 -57.65 15.31
N PRO A 255 -0.22 -57.35 16.01
CA PRO A 255 -1.56 -57.42 15.43
C PRO A 255 -1.70 -56.55 14.17
N PRO A 256 -2.48 -57.00 13.16
CA PRO A 256 -2.71 -56.25 11.92
C PRO A 256 -3.17 -54.81 12.16
N ASP A 257 -4.03 -54.58 13.15
CA ASP A 257 -4.57 -53.26 13.47
C ASP A 257 -3.50 -52.28 13.97
N ILE A 258 -2.47 -52.74 14.69
CA ILE A 258 -1.32 -51.93 15.12
C ILE A 258 -0.43 -51.63 13.92
N THR A 259 -0.20 -52.61 13.04
CA THR A 259 0.58 -52.39 11.81
C THR A 259 -0.09 -51.40 10.85
N ALA A 260 -1.43 -51.36 10.82
CA ALA A 260 -2.18 -50.39 10.06
C ALA A 260 -1.95 -48.94 10.56
N GLN A 261 -1.73 -48.74 11.87
CA GLN A 261 -1.48 -47.40 12.42
C GLN A 261 -0.13 -46.81 11.96
N PHE A 262 0.90 -47.62 11.71
CA PHE A 262 2.14 -47.14 11.12
C PHE A 262 1.91 -46.51 9.73
N LYS A 263 1.06 -47.14 8.91
CA LYS A 263 0.69 -46.59 7.59
C LYS A 263 -0.03 -45.25 7.73
N VAL A 264 -0.99 -45.16 8.64
CA VAL A 264 -1.71 -43.90 8.91
C VAL A 264 -0.75 -42.81 9.36
N ASN A 265 0.16 -43.11 10.28
CA ASN A 265 1.13 -42.15 10.77
C ASN A 265 2.10 -41.66 9.68
N ARG A 266 2.53 -42.57 8.79
CA ARG A 266 3.33 -42.22 7.62
C ARG A 266 2.57 -41.33 6.63
N GLU A 267 1.30 -41.66 6.36
CA GLU A 267 0.42 -40.82 5.51
C GLU A 267 0.23 -39.42 6.11
N LEU A 268 0.03 -39.31 7.43
CA LEU A 268 -0.12 -38.02 8.11
C LEU A 268 1.16 -37.20 8.07
N SER A 269 2.32 -37.82 8.25
CA SER A 269 3.62 -37.14 8.10
C SER A 269 3.84 -36.64 6.65
N GLN A 270 3.49 -37.46 5.65
CA GLN A 270 3.51 -37.04 4.25
C GLN A 270 2.56 -35.88 3.96
N ALA A 271 1.33 -35.92 4.51
CA ALA A 271 0.36 -34.84 4.38
C ALA A 271 0.88 -33.54 5.02
N LEU A 272 1.56 -33.62 6.16
CA LEU A 272 2.16 -32.46 6.82
C LEU A 272 3.22 -31.81 5.94
N ASN A 273 4.06 -32.63 5.30
CA ASN A 273 5.07 -32.15 4.35
C ASN A 273 4.44 -31.49 3.10
N GLN A 274 3.42 -32.10 2.53
CA GLN A 274 2.67 -31.52 1.40
C GLN A 274 2.03 -30.19 1.77
N GLN A 275 1.45 -30.10 2.97
CA GLN A 275 0.85 -28.86 3.47
C GLN A 275 1.89 -27.75 3.63
N ALA A 276 3.07 -28.06 4.16
CA ALA A 276 4.17 -27.10 4.28
C ALA A 276 4.63 -26.58 2.91
N GLN A 277 4.89 -27.46 1.94
CA GLN A 277 5.25 -27.08 0.57
C GLN A 277 4.18 -26.21 -0.08
N ARG A 278 2.89 -26.51 0.16
CA ARG A 278 1.79 -25.70 -0.36
C ARG A 278 1.76 -24.32 0.27
N MET A 279 2.02 -24.21 1.57
CA MET A 279 2.12 -22.92 2.25
C MET A 279 3.18 -22.02 1.60
N ASP A 280 4.36 -22.58 1.30
CA ASP A 280 5.45 -21.84 0.67
C ASP A 280 5.10 -21.37 -0.75
N LEU A 281 4.42 -22.21 -1.52
CA LEU A 281 3.91 -21.86 -2.84
C LEU A 281 2.88 -20.72 -2.77
N VAL A 282 1.92 -20.80 -1.84
CA VAL A 282 0.91 -19.74 -1.65
C VAL A 282 1.58 -18.42 -1.25
N ALA A 283 2.56 -18.45 -0.35
CA ALA A 283 3.32 -17.26 0.03
C ALA A 283 4.11 -16.68 -1.16
N SER A 284 4.72 -17.52 -2.01
CA SER A 284 5.37 -17.07 -3.25
C SER A 284 4.38 -16.43 -4.23
N GLN A 285 3.20 -17.03 -4.40
CA GLN A 285 2.16 -16.48 -5.28
C GLN A 285 1.61 -15.15 -4.77
N GLN A 286 1.46 -14.99 -3.45
CA GLN A 286 1.05 -13.70 -2.86
C GLN A 286 2.04 -12.59 -3.20
N ARG A 287 3.34 -12.84 -2.99
CA ARG A 287 4.40 -11.89 -3.37
C ARG A 287 4.35 -11.54 -4.85
N GLN A 288 4.20 -12.56 -5.70
CA GLN A 288 4.10 -12.34 -7.14
C GLN A 288 2.92 -11.43 -7.47
N ALA A 289 1.74 -11.68 -6.91
CA ALA A 289 0.56 -10.86 -7.12
C ALA A 289 0.75 -9.42 -6.62
N THR A 290 1.36 -9.23 -5.45
CA THR A 290 1.67 -7.89 -4.90
C THR A 290 2.67 -7.14 -5.79
N ASN A 291 3.75 -7.79 -6.22
CA ASN A 291 4.76 -7.18 -7.08
C ASN A 291 4.20 -6.83 -8.45
N GLN A 292 3.40 -7.73 -9.04
CA GLN A 292 2.68 -7.46 -10.27
C GLN A 292 1.71 -6.27 -10.12
N THR A 293 0.99 -6.18 -9.00
CA THR A 293 0.09 -5.05 -8.73
C THR A 293 0.85 -3.74 -8.69
N LEU A 294 2.02 -3.72 -8.03
CA LEU A 294 2.89 -2.54 -7.99
C LEU A 294 3.37 -2.15 -9.39
N GLN A 295 3.83 -3.10 -10.20
CA GLN A 295 4.26 -2.86 -11.58
C GLN A 295 3.13 -2.26 -12.43
N VAL A 296 1.91 -2.80 -12.32
CA VAL A 296 0.73 -2.29 -13.03
C VAL A 296 0.41 -0.86 -12.59
N ARG A 297 0.44 -0.56 -11.28
CA ARG A 297 0.20 0.79 -10.75
C ARG A 297 1.28 1.79 -11.19
N GLN A 298 2.54 1.37 -11.26
CA GLN A 298 3.64 2.21 -11.76
C GLN A 298 3.45 2.52 -13.25
N ALA A 299 3.07 1.53 -14.06
CA ALA A 299 2.76 1.73 -15.47
C ALA A 299 1.55 2.67 -15.65
N LEU A 300 0.51 2.54 -14.82
CA LEU A 300 -0.64 3.44 -14.82
C LEU A 300 -0.27 4.88 -14.47
N ASN A 301 0.58 5.08 -13.46
CA ASN A 301 1.06 6.42 -13.11
C ASN A 301 1.88 7.03 -14.25
N THR A 302 2.79 6.24 -14.83
CA THR A 302 3.59 6.67 -15.99
C THR A 302 2.68 7.05 -17.16
N LEU A 303 1.66 6.24 -17.45
CA LEU A 303 0.67 6.52 -18.48
C LEU A 303 -0.06 7.84 -18.21
N ARG A 304 -0.48 8.12 -16.97
CA ARG A 304 -1.16 9.37 -16.60
C ARG A 304 -0.26 10.61 -16.70
N GLU A 305 1.00 10.50 -16.27
CA GLU A 305 1.96 11.60 -16.33
C GLU A 305 2.38 11.88 -17.78
N GLN A 306 2.66 10.84 -18.55
CA GLN A 306 3.12 10.96 -19.94
C GLN A 306 1.98 11.25 -20.92
N SER A 307 0.72 10.94 -20.56
CA SER A 307 -0.42 11.25 -21.45
C SER A 307 -0.59 12.74 -21.73
N GLN A 308 -0.13 13.60 -20.83
CA GLN A 308 -0.10 15.05 -21.01
C GLN A 308 0.83 15.47 -22.17
N TRP A 309 1.83 14.66 -22.50
CA TRP A 309 2.85 14.94 -23.51
C TRP A 309 2.63 14.16 -24.82
N LEU A 310 1.62 13.28 -24.88
CA LEU A 310 1.35 12.43 -26.05
C LEU A 310 1.07 13.22 -27.34
N GLY A 311 0.58 14.46 -27.23
CA GLY A 311 0.41 15.34 -28.39
C GLY A 311 1.73 15.81 -29.03
N SER A 312 2.88 15.60 -28.38
CA SER A 312 4.18 16.11 -28.82
C SER A 312 5.11 15.07 -29.47
N SER A 313 4.87 13.76 -29.28
CA SER A 313 5.73 12.71 -29.83
C SER A 313 5.02 11.35 -29.98
N ASN A 314 4.97 10.82 -31.21
CA ASN A 314 4.43 9.48 -31.49
C ASN A 314 5.24 8.34 -30.84
N LEU A 315 6.55 8.55 -30.62
CA LEU A 315 7.44 7.55 -30.00
C LEU A 315 7.08 7.26 -28.53
N LEU A 316 6.50 8.24 -27.83
CA LEU A 316 6.01 8.06 -26.46
C LEU A 316 4.75 7.18 -26.43
N GLY A 317 3.88 7.29 -27.44
CA GLY A 317 2.69 6.44 -27.58
C GLY A 317 3.05 4.97 -27.79
N GLU A 318 4.05 4.70 -28.64
CA GLU A 318 4.54 3.34 -28.89
C GLU A 318 5.22 2.73 -27.65
N ALA A 319 6.07 3.50 -26.95
CA ALA A 319 6.73 3.05 -25.72
C ALA A 319 5.71 2.71 -24.61
N LEU A 320 4.67 3.52 -24.44
CA LEU A 320 3.60 3.27 -23.46
C LEU A 320 2.74 2.06 -23.85
N ARG A 321 2.43 1.85 -25.14
CA ARG A 321 1.76 0.62 -25.61
C ARG A 321 2.61 -0.62 -25.37
N ALA A 322 3.92 -0.56 -25.65
CA ALA A 322 4.84 -1.67 -25.38
C ALA A 322 4.90 -2.01 -23.89
N GLN A 323 4.80 -1.01 -23.00
CA GLN A 323 4.72 -1.22 -21.55
C GLN A 323 3.39 -1.85 -21.14
N VAL A 324 2.27 -1.41 -21.72
CA VAL A 324 0.93 -2.00 -21.48
C VAL A 324 0.82 -3.42 -22.05
N ALA A 325 1.47 -3.73 -23.16
CA ALA A 325 1.51 -5.08 -23.74
C ALA A 325 2.31 -6.08 -22.88
N ARG A 326 3.20 -5.59 -22.01
CA ARG A 326 4.00 -6.38 -21.07
C ARG A 326 3.33 -6.60 -19.71
N LEU A 327 2.08 -6.17 -19.54
CA LEU A 327 1.35 -6.35 -18.29
C LEU A 327 1.12 -7.85 -18.01
N PRO A 328 1.10 -8.25 -16.73
CA PRO A 328 0.86 -9.63 -16.34
C PRO A 328 -0.54 -10.10 -16.73
N GLU A 329 -0.68 -11.41 -16.94
CA GLU A 329 -1.98 -12.03 -17.23
C GLU A 329 -2.94 -11.90 -16.05
N ARG A 330 -4.25 -11.90 -16.35
CA ARG A 330 -5.29 -11.85 -15.31
C ARG A 330 -5.26 -13.13 -14.46
N PRO A 331 -5.29 -13.01 -13.12
CA PRO A 331 -5.32 -14.17 -12.23
C PRO A 331 -6.61 -14.97 -12.41
N ARG A 332 -6.57 -16.28 -12.13
CA ARG A 332 -7.71 -17.21 -12.29
C ARG A 332 -8.34 -17.55 -10.93
N PRO A 333 -9.44 -16.90 -10.51
CA PRO A 333 -10.00 -17.06 -9.16
C PRO A 333 -10.61 -18.45 -8.87
N GLN A 334 -11.08 -19.16 -9.90
CA GLN A 334 -11.76 -20.46 -9.76
C GLN A 334 -10.86 -21.57 -9.19
N GLN A 335 -9.56 -21.50 -9.45
CA GLN A 335 -8.59 -22.47 -8.94
C GLN A 335 -8.48 -22.37 -7.41
N LEU A 336 -8.44 -21.15 -6.87
CA LEU A 336 -8.35 -20.91 -5.42
C LEU A 336 -9.60 -21.38 -4.67
N ASP A 337 -10.79 -21.17 -5.25
CA ASP A 337 -12.04 -21.62 -4.65
C ASP A 337 -12.10 -23.16 -4.55
N THR A 338 -11.59 -23.85 -5.56
CA THR A 338 -11.48 -25.31 -5.57
C THR A 338 -10.52 -25.81 -4.50
N GLU A 339 -9.36 -25.17 -4.35
CA GLU A 339 -8.37 -25.51 -3.32
C GLU A 339 -8.90 -25.29 -1.89
N MET A 340 -9.60 -24.18 -1.66
CA MET A 340 -10.23 -23.92 -0.36
C MET A 340 -11.28 -25.00 -0.04
N ALA A 341 -12.07 -25.44 -1.02
CA ALA A 341 -13.01 -26.54 -0.83
C ALA A 341 -12.29 -27.86 -0.48
N GLN A 342 -11.19 -28.19 -1.19
CA GLN A 342 -10.37 -29.37 -0.90
C GLN A 342 -9.78 -29.33 0.52
N LEU A 343 -9.31 -28.18 0.99
CA LEU A 343 -8.79 -28.03 2.35
C LEU A 343 -9.87 -28.27 3.41
N ARG A 344 -11.11 -27.81 3.18
CA ARG A 344 -12.23 -28.09 4.09
C ARG A 344 -12.53 -29.59 4.15
N VAL A 345 -12.49 -30.29 3.02
CA VAL A 345 -12.67 -31.75 2.97
C VAL A 345 -11.55 -32.47 3.72
N GLN A 346 -10.29 -32.06 3.53
CA GLN A 346 -9.15 -32.62 4.26
C GLN A 346 -9.28 -32.39 5.77
N ARG A 347 -9.70 -31.19 6.19
CA ARG A 347 -9.97 -30.88 7.60
C ARG A 347 -11.01 -31.83 8.20
N LEU A 348 -12.14 -32.04 7.52
CA LEU A 348 -13.16 -33.01 7.97
C LEU A 348 -12.60 -34.43 8.09
N ARG A 349 -11.75 -34.85 7.14
CA ARG A 349 -11.06 -36.15 7.23
C ARG A 349 -10.17 -36.24 8.47
N PHE A 350 -9.40 -35.19 8.79
CA PHE A 350 -8.54 -35.17 9.97
C PHE A 350 -9.34 -35.13 11.28
N GLU A 351 -10.44 -34.39 11.34
CA GLU A 351 -11.37 -34.37 12.47
C GLU A 351 -12.01 -35.76 12.68
N ASP A 352 -12.39 -36.45 11.61
CA ASP A 352 -12.89 -37.84 11.66
C ASP A 352 -11.84 -38.82 12.22
N LEU A 353 -10.59 -38.75 11.74
CA LEU A 353 -9.48 -39.56 12.27
C LEU A 353 -9.22 -39.26 13.76
N LEU A 354 -9.28 -37.99 14.16
CA LEU A 354 -9.14 -37.58 15.55
C LEU A 354 -10.27 -38.17 16.42
N SER A 355 -11.50 -38.21 15.91
CA SER A 355 -12.66 -38.77 16.61
C SER A 355 -12.58 -40.30 16.82
N LYS A 356 -11.82 -41.01 15.97
CA LYS A 356 -11.61 -42.47 16.04
C LYS A 356 -10.53 -42.88 17.04
N GLN A 357 -9.67 -41.96 17.48
CA GLN A 357 -8.64 -42.19 18.51
C GLN A 357 -9.09 -43.01 19.74
N PRO A 358 -10.22 -42.70 20.43
CA PRO A 358 -10.66 -43.46 21.59
C PRO A 358 -11.04 -44.92 21.25
N GLN A 359 -11.53 -45.18 20.03
CA GLN A 359 -11.85 -46.53 19.56
C GLN A 359 -10.57 -47.32 19.27
N LEU A 360 -9.55 -46.67 18.69
CA LEU A 360 -8.25 -47.28 18.43
C LEU A 360 -7.53 -47.70 19.72
N ARG A 361 -7.76 -47.02 20.85
CA ARG A 361 -7.22 -47.43 22.15
C ARG A 361 -7.81 -48.73 22.69
N GLN A 362 -8.94 -49.18 22.13
CA GLN A 362 -9.65 -50.39 22.55
C GLN A 362 -9.37 -51.59 21.63
N ILE A 363 -8.42 -51.46 20.70
CA ILE A 363 -8.00 -52.56 19.81
C ILE A 363 -7.58 -53.77 20.66
N ARG A 364 -8.01 -54.95 20.21
CA ARG A 364 -7.68 -56.25 20.80
C ARG A 364 -6.89 -57.09 19.82
N GLN A 365 -6.32 -58.19 20.29
CA GLN A 365 -5.68 -59.17 19.41
C GLN A 365 -6.72 -59.88 18.53
N ALA A 366 -6.28 -60.53 17.46
CA ALA A 366 -7.15 -61.27 16.53
C ALA A 366 -7.96 -62.37 17.25
N ASP A 367 -7.42 -62.92 18.34
CA ASP A 367 -8.04 -63.96 19.15
C ASP A 367 -9.01 -63.40 20.22
N GLY A 368 -9.18 -62.07 20.29
CA GLY A 368 -10.05 -61.39 21.26
C GLY A 368 -9.39 -61.05 22.61
N GLU A 369 -8.18 -61.57 22.84
CA GLU A 369 -7.36 -61.29 24.02
C GLU A 369 -6.86 -59.83 24.06
N PRO A 370 -6.57 -59.27 25.26
CA PRO A 370 -6.02 -57.93 25.39
C PRO A 370 -4.58 -57.86 24.82
N LEU A 371 -4.18 -56.69 24.34
CA LEU A 371 -2.82 -56.44 23.86
C LEU A 371 -1.79 -56.70 24.96
N THR A 372 -0.62 -57.23 24.60
CA THR A 372 0.51 -57.36 25.52
C THR A 372 0.99 -55.98 26.01
N SER A 373 1.75 -55.94 27.11
CA SER A 373 2.28 -54.67 27.63
C SER A 373 3.13 -53.92 26.58
N GLU A 374 3.96 -54.66 25.82
CA GLU A 374 4.78 -54.07 24.75
C GLU A 374 3.94 -53.59 23.57
N GLN A 375 2.97 -54.39 23.11
CA GLN A 375 2.04 -53.98 22.04
C GLN A 375 1.23 -52.73 22.43
N ASN A 376 0.80 -52.63 23.69
CA ASN A 376 0.06 -51.47 24.19
C ASN A 376 0.96 -50.22 24.28
N LYS A 377 2.23 -50.36 24.67
CA LYS A 377 3.20 -49.24 24.64
C LYS A 377 3.42 -48.73 23.21
N ILE A 378 3.60 -49.63 22.24
CA ILE A 378 3.78 -49.29 20.82
C ILE A 378 2.54 -48.54 20.30
N LEU A 379 1.34 -49.08 20.54
CA LEU A 379 0.08 -48.45 20.14
C LEU A 379 -0.11 -47.07 20.77
N GLN A 380 0.18 -46.91 22.06
CA GLN A 380 0.08 -45.62 22.74
C GLN A 380 1.05 -44.59 22.17
N ALA A 381 2.29 -44.98 21.87
CA ALA A 381 3.28 -44.11 21.24
C ALA A 381 2.85 -43.69 19.82
N GLN A 382 2.31 -44.63 19.03
CA GLN A 382 1.75 -44.35 17.71
C GLN A 382 0.56 -43.38 17.79
N LEU A 383 -0.39 -43.60 18.69
CA LEU A 383 -1.59 -42.76 18.81
C LEU A 383 -1.26 -41.36 19.34
N ARG A 384 -0.23 -41.24 20.19
CA ARG A 384 0.32 -39.95 20.61
C ARG A 384 0.90 -39.19 19.41
N THR A 385 1.77 -39.83 18.63
CA THR A 385 2.35 -39.25 17.41
C THR A 385 1.25 -38.87 16.42
N GLN A 386 0.24 -39.73 16.24
CA GLN A 386 -0.92 -39.46 15.40
C GLN A 386 -1.69 -38.22 15.85
N ASN A 387 -1.92 -38.06 17.16
CA ASN A 387 -2.59 -36.89 17.73
C ASN A 387 -1.78 -35.61 17.48
N GLU A 388 -0.46 -35.65 17.68
CA GLU A 388 0.42 -34.51 17.46
C GLU A 388 0.44 -34.10 15.98
N LEU A 389 0.50 -35.07 15.05
CA LEU A 389 0.41 -34.85 13.61
C LEU A 389 -0.95 -34.30 13.18
N LEU A 390 -2.07 -34.89 13.63
CA LEU A 390 -3.42 -34.44 13.32
C LEU A 390 -3.65 -33.00 13.81
N ASN A 391 -3.28 -32.70 15.06
CA ASN A 391 -3.42 -31.34 15.60
C ASN A 391 -2.53 -30.32 14.88
N SER A 392 -1.38 -30.75 14.34
CA SER A 392 -0.52 -29.90 13.52
C SER A 392 -1.12 -29.66 12.13
N LEU A 393 -1.66 -30.69 11.48
CA LEU A 393 -2.35 -30.61 10.20
C LEU A 393 -3.60 -29.73 10.24
N LEU A 394 -4.39 -29.83 11.33
CA LEU A 394 -5.58 -29.00 11.54
C LEU A 394 -5.21 -27.51 11.68
N ARG A 395 -4.26 -27.19 12.57
CA ARG A 395 -3.76 -25.81 12.74
C ARG A 395 -3.10 -25.26 11.47
N GLY A 396 -2.32 -26.09 10.78
CA GLY A 396 -1.71 -25.76 9.50
C GLY A 396 -2.75 -25.52 8.41
N GLY A 397 -3.85 -26.27 8.42
CA GLY A 397 -4.96 -26.15 7.48
C GLY A 397 -5.72 -24.85 7.65
N ASP A 398 -6.02 -24.45 8.88
CA ASP A 398 -6.64 -23.16 9.18
C ASP A 398 -5.72 -21.99 8.78
N THR A 399 -4.41 -22.11 9.02
CA THR A 399 -3.43 -21.12 8.58
C THR A 399 -3.38 -21.02 7.06
N LEU A 400 -3.34 -22.15 6.35
CA LEU A 400 -3.29 -22.19 4.90
C LEU A 400 -4.57 -21.63 4.26
N MET A 401 -5.73 -21.86 4.88
CA MET A 401 -6.99 -21.23 4.48
C MET A 401 -6.91 -19.69 4.56
N LEU A 402 -6.34 -19.16 5.64
CA LEU A 402 -6.15 -17.72 5.78
C LEU A 402 -5.17 -17.17 4.72
N GLU A 403 -4.06 -17.86 4.47
CA GLU A 403 -3.10 -17.45 3.45
C GLU A 403 -3.69 -17.54 2.02
N LEU A 404 -4.50 -18.55 1.70
CA LEU A 404 -5.23 -18.60 0.43
C LEU A 404 -6.25 -17.46 0.30
N THR A 405 -6.89 -17.08 1.41
CA THR A 405 -7.81 -15.93 1.43
C THR A 405 -7.06 -14.63 1.14
N LYS A 406 -5.88 -14.43 1.74
CA LYS A 406 -5.01 -13.28 1.42
C LYS A 406 -4.57 -13.27 -0.04
N LEU A 407 -4.19 -14.43 -0.58
CA LEU A 407 -3.85 -14.57 -2.00
C LEU A 407 -5.02 -14.19 -2.90
N LYS A 408 -6.24 -14.61 -2.55
CA LYS A 408 -7.45 -14.21 -3.27
C LYS A 408 -7.65 -12.69 -3.26
N VAL A 409 -7.43 -12.03 -2.12
CA VAL A 409 -7.51 -10.57 -2.01
C VAL A 409 -6.42 -9.89 -2.85
N ALA A 410 -5.17 -10.35 -2.79
CA ALA A 410 -4.07 -9.81 -3.58
C ALA A 410 -4.32 -9.95 -5.09
N ASN A 411 -4.85 -11.10 -5.53
CA ASN A 411 -5.25 -11.31 -6.92
C ASN A 411 -6.41 -10.40 -7.35
N GLY A 412 -7.37 -10.13 -6.45
CA GLY A 412 -8.43 -9.15 -6.71
C GLY A 412 -7.86 -7.73 -6.92
N GLN A 413 -6.92 -7.31 -6.07
CA GLN A 413 -6.24 -6.02 -6.22
C GLN A 413 -5.46 -5.90 -7.54
N LEU A 414 -4.80 -7.00 -7.96
CA LEU A 414 -4.13 -7.07 -9.25
C LEU A 414 -5.13 -6.91 -10.40
N GLU A 415 -6.27 -7.62 -10.33
CA GLU A 415 -7.34 -7.53 -11.33
C GLU A 415 -7.90 -6.11 -11.44
N ASP A 416 -8.17 -5.45 -10.31
CA ASP A 416 -8.62 -4.06 -10.27
C ASP A 416 -7.60 -3.12 -10.91
N ALA A 417 -6.31 -3.25 -10.57
CA ALA A 417 -5.25 -2.43 -11.16
C ALA A 417 -5.12 -2.66 -12.67
N LEU A 418 -5.23 -3.92 -13.12
CA LEU A 418 -5.23 -4.27 -14.55
C LEU A 418 -6.44 -3.68 -15.29
N LYS A 419 -7.59 -3.59 -14.63
CA LYS A 419 -8.78 -2.95 -15.19
C LYS A 419 -8.57 -1.44 -15.33
N GLU A 420 -8.08 -0.77 -14.30
CA GLU A 420 -7.81 0.67 -14.31
C GLU A 420 -6.81 1.07 -15.40
N ILE A 421 -5.70 0.34 -15.57
CA ILE A 421 -4.74 0.64 -16.62
C ILE A 421 -5.29 0.37 -18.00
N ASN A 422 -6.14 -0.64 -18.17
CA ASN A 422 -6.80 -0.90 -19.43
C ASN A 422 -7.76 0.24 -19.79
N GLU A 423 -8.57 0.70 -18.84
CA GLU A 423 -9.46 1.86 -19.03
C GLU A 423 -8.68 3.14 -19.35
N ALA A 424 -7.58 3.40 -18.63
CA ALA A 424 -6.71 4.55 -18.89
C ALA A 424 -6.02 4.45 -20.26
N THR A 425 -5.60 3.26 -20.68
CA THR A 425 -5.04 3.00 -22.02
C THR A 425 -6.07 3.34 -23.09
N HIS A 426 -7.31 2.88 -22.95
CA HIS A 426 -8.39 3.24 -23.87
C HIS A 426 -8.67 4.75 -23.87
N ARG A 427 -8.59 5.42 -22.72
CA ARG A 427 -8.83 6.86 -22.63
C ARG A 427 -7.73 7.70 -23.28
N TYR A 428 -6.46 7.35 -23.06
CA TYR A 428 -5.32 8.20 -23.43
C TYR A 428 -4.61 7.77 -24.71
N LEU A 429 -4.56 6.46 -25.02
CA LEU A 429 -3.81 5.92 -26.16
C LEU A 429 -4.70 5.58 -27.36
N PHE A 430 -6.04 5.61 -27.23
CA PHE A 430 -6.95 5.31 -28.35
C PHE A 430 -6.78 6.29 -29.53
N TRP A 431 -6.48 7.55 -29.26
CA TRP A 431 -6.34 8.59 -30.28
C TRP A 431 -4.92 8.77 -30.84
N THR A 432 -3.92 8.05 -30.29
CA THR A 432 -2.55 8.11 -30.79
C THR A 432 -2.41 7.22 -32.03
N SER A 433 -2.06 7.81 -33.18
CA SER A 433 -1.96 7.11 -34.46
C SER A 433 -0.90 6.01 -34.41
N ASP A 434 -1.25 4.84 -34.96
CA ASP A 434 -0.39 3.65 -35.05
C ASP A 434 0.66 3.76 -36.19
N VAL A 435 0.99 4.99 -36.60
CA VAL A 435 1.73 5.25 -37.83
C VAL A 435 3.01 6.00 -37.51
N SER A 436 4.13 5.37 -37.82
CA SER A 436 5.46 5.98 -37.88
C SER A 436 5.36 7.31 -38.63
N PRO A 437 6.00 8.40 -38.16
CA PRO A 437 6.01 9.65 -38.92
C PRO A 437 6.53 9.35 -40.33
N ILE A 438 5.78 9.77 -41.36
CA ILE A 438 6.20 9.66 -42.76
C ILE A 438 7.55 10.36 -42.89
N GLY A 439 8.64 9.58 -42.82
CA GLY A 439 9.98 10.08 -43.09
C GLY A 439 10.14 10.35 -44.59
N PHE A 440 11.14 11.13 -44.96
CA PHE A 440 11.50 11.36 -46.37
C PHE A 440 11.86 10.06 -47.13
N SER A 441 11.94 8.91 -46.46
CA SER A 441 12.10 7.57 -47.05
C SER A 441 10.80 6.94 -47.57
N TRP A 442 9.63 7.47 -47.21
CA TRP A 442 8.32 6.92 -47.61
C TRP A 442 8.10 6.79 -49.13
N PRO A 443 8.54 7.74 -49.99
CA PRO A 443 8.47 7.55 -51.44
C PRO A 443 9.37 6.41 -51.92
N LEU A 444 10.50 6.16 -51.24
CA LEU A 444 11.47 5.15 -51.63
C LEU A 444 10.96 3.73 -51.30
N GLU A 445 10.29 3.57 -50.15
CA GLU A 445 9.68 2.31 -49.73
C GLU A 445 8.49 1.94 -50.61
N ILE A 446 7.63 2.91 -50.97
CA ILE A 446 6.51 2.66 -51.91
C ILE A 446 7.02 2.27 -53.29
N VAL A 447 8.09 2.91 -53.78
CA VAL A 447 8.69 2.53 -55.07
C VAL A 447 9.33 1.15 -55.01
N GLN A 448 9.94 0.75 -53.90
CA GLN A 448 10.48 -0.60 -53.72
C GLN A 448 9.38 -1.66 -53.64
N ASP A 449 8.28 -1.38 -52.94
CA ASP A 449 7.16 -2.31 -52.80
C ASP A 449 6.31 -2.41 -54.07
N LEU A 450 6.09 -1.31 -54.80
CA LEU A 450 5.50 -1.34 -56.15
C LEU A 450 6.40 -2.09 -57.13
N ARG A 451 7.73 -1.93 -57.05
CA ARG A 451 8.67 -2.67 -57.89
C ARG A 451 8.65 -4.17 -57.56
N ARG A 452 8.45 -4.54 -56.29
CA ARG A 452 8.25 -5.94 -55.86
C ARG A 452 6.94 -6.52 -56.38
N LEU A 453 5.84 -5.78 -56.30
CA LEU A 453 4.53 -6.18 -56.82
C LEU A 453 4.53 -6.32 -58.35
N ILE A 454 5.17 -5.40 -59.08
CA ILE A 454 5.28 -5.48 -60.55
C ILE A 454 6.28 -6.57 -60.97
N SER A 455 7.29 -6.88 -60.15
CA SER A 455 8.25 -7.97 -60.43
C SER A 455 7.66 -9.38 -60.24
N LEU A 456 6.51 -9.50 -59.59
CA LEU A 456 5.90 -10.79 -59.26
C LEU A 456 4.87 -11.29 -60.28
N ASP A 457 4.54 -10.53 -61.34
CA ASP A 457 3.44 -10.94 -62.24
C ASP A 457 3.78 -11.09 -63.73
N THR A 458 5.06 -11.09 -64.13
CA THR A 458 5.39 -11.50 -65.51
C THR A 458 6.70 -12.29 -65.60
N ILE A 459 6.53 -13.59 -65.91
CA ILE A 459 7.44 -14.53 -66.61
C ILE A 459 7.71 -15.81 -65.82
N LYS A 460 6.75 -16.75 -65.97
CA LYS A 460 6.86 -18.22 -66.14
C LYS A 460 5.46 -18.77 -65.82
N ARG A 461 4.50 -18.85 -66.75
CA ARG A 461 4.49 -19.57 -68.04
C ARG A 461 5.02 -21.01 -67.90
N THR A 462 4.13 -21.88 -67.44
CA THR A 462 4.11 -23.33 -67.66
C THR A 462 2.69 -23.64 -68.19
N GLY A 463 2.47 -24.11 -69.41
CA GLY A 463 3.41 -24.87 -70.23
C GLY A 463 3.65 -26.22 -69.59
#